data_AF-A0A7V1AH60-F1
#
_entry.id   AF-A0A7V1AH60-F1
#
_cell.length_a   1.000
_cell.length_b   1.000
_cell.length_c   1.000
_cell.angle_alpha   90.00
_cell.angle_beta   90.00
_cell.angle_gamma   90.00
#
_symmetry.space_group_name_H-M   'P 1'
#
loop_
_entity.id
_entity.type
_entity.pdbx_description
1 polymer ?
#
loop_
_entity_poly.entity_id
_entity_poly.type
_entity_poly.pdbx_seq_one_letter_code
_entity_poly.pdbx_strand_id
1 'polypeptide(L)'
;MVISENSFIAKFFRQESAGGILLVSAALLAILLANSPFYSYYTLLIDTPVAIKVGSLELAKPLLLWVNDGLMAIFFLLVGLELKREVLEGELSNNQKVIQKS
;
A
#
# COMPACT_ATOMS: atom_id res chain seq x y z
N MET A 1 -3.23 19.34 34.77
CA MET A 1 -3.31 19.79 33.38
C MET A 1 -3.70 18.59 32.55
N VAL A 2 -4.95 18.55 32.08
CA VAL A 2 -5.58 17.37 31.47
C VAL A 2 -5.09 17.22 30.03
N ILE A 3 -4.40 16.13 29.71
CA ILE A 3 -4.14 15.75 28.32
C ILE A 3 -5.35 14.94 27.85
N SER A 4 -6.31 15.60 27.22
CA SER A 4 -7.39 14.94 26.48
C SER A 4 -6.88 14.54 25.10
N GLU A 5 -5.99 13.55 25.03
CA GLU A 5 -5.54 12.94 23.76
C GLU A 5 -6.47 11.78 23.39
N ASN A 6 -7.75 12.10 23.16
CA ASN A 6 -8.70 11.17 22.56
C ASN A 6 -8.95 11.62 21.13
N SER A 7 -7.87 11.73 20.35
CA SER A 7 -7.93 12.20 18.96
C SER A 7 -8.84 11.25 18.18
N PHE A 8 -9.96 11.79 17.69
CA PHE A 8 -10.93 11.09 16.83
C PHE A 8 -10.21 10.32 15.70
N ILE A 9 -9.11 10.88 15.20
CA ILE A 9 -8.24 10.29 14.19
C ILE A 9 -7.65 8.95 14.67
N ALA A 10 -7.11 8.89 15.88
CA ALA A 10 -6.53 7.66 16.43
C ALA A 10 -7.57 6.57 16.68
N LYS A 11 -8.80 6.96 17.04
CA LYS A 11 -9.94 6.03 17.16
C LYS A 11 -10.37 5.49 15.80
N PHE A 12 -10.41 6.35 14.79
CA PHE A 12 -10.75 5.96 13.43
C PHE A 12 -9.75 4.95 12.88
N PHE A 13 -8.44 5.19 12.99
CA PHE A 13 -7.41 4.25 12.52
C PHE A 13 -7.40 2.90 13.27
N ARG A 14 -7.97 2.81 14.46
CA ARG A 14 -8.11 1.54 15.21
C ARG A 14 -9.27 0.66 14.72
N GLN A 15 -10.16 1.20 13.88
CA GLN A 15 -11.28 0.45 13.36
C GLN A 15 -10.84 -0.42 12.18
N GLU A 16 -11.20 -1.71 12.19
CA GLU A 16 -10.86 -2.67 11.13
C GLU A 16 -11.32 -2.19 9.74
N SER A 17 -12.47 -1.52 9.65
CA SER A 17 -13.01 -0.96 8.41
C SER A 17 -12.33 0.30 7.91
N ALA A 18 -11.50 0.97 8.72
CA ALA A 18 -10.90 2.25 8.35
C ALA A 18 -9.96 2.15 7.15
N GLY A 19 -9.22 1.04 7.04
CA GLY A 19 -8.37 0.76 5.88
C GLY A 19 -9.18 0.69 4.58
N GLY A 20 -10.33 0.00 4.60
CA GLY A 20 -11.23 -0.10 3.44
C GLY A 20 -11.83 1.25 3.06
N ILE A 21 -12.29 2.04 4.03
CA ILE A 21 -12.85 3.38 3.79
C ILE A 21 -11.80 4.31 3.18
N LEU A 22 -10.57 4.29 3.71
CA LEU A 22 -9.46 5.10 3.17
C LEU A 22 -9.13 4.70 1.74
N LEU A 23 -9.09 3.40 1.44
CA LEU A 23 -8.81 2.90 0.09
C LEU A 23 -9.87 3.36 -0.92
N VAL A 24 -11.15 3.19 -0.59
CA VAL A 24 -12.25 3.64 -1.46
C VAL A 24 -12.22 5.16 -1.64
N SER A 25 -11.98 5.89 -0.56
CA SER A 25 -11.90 7.36 -0.59
C SER A 25 -10.75 7.85 -1.46
N ALA A 26 -9.57 7.21 -1.36
CA ALA A 26 -8.41 7.51 -2.20
C ALA A 26 -8.69 7.22 -3.68
N ALA A 27 -9.35 6.09 -3.99
CA ALA A 27 -9.74 5.75 -5.36
C ALA A 27 -10.73 6.77 -5.96
N LEU A 28 -11.76 7.17 -5.19
CA LEU A 28 -12.71 8.19 -5.63
C LEU A 28 -12.02 9.53 -5.87
N LEU A 29 -11.12 9.96 -4.98
CA LEU A 29 -10.33 11.18 -5.16
C LEU A 29 -9.47 11.11 -6.43
N ALA A 30 -8.82 9.97 -6.70
CA ALA A 30 -8.03 9.78 -7.91
C ALA A 30 -8.89 9.91 -9.18
N ILE A 31 -10.08 9.29 -9.20
CA ILE A 31 -11.03 9.42 -10.32
C ILE A 31 -11.47 10.87 -10.50
N LEU A 32 -11.83 11.56 -9.41
CA LEU A 32 -12.25 12.96 -9.46
C LEU A 32 -11.13 13.85 -10.01
N LEU A 33 -9.90 13.70 -9.51
CA LEU A 33 -8.75 14.47 -9.99
C LEU A 33 -8.47 14.21 -11.47
N ALA A 34 -8.53 12.94 -11.91
CA ALA A 34 -8.28 12.54 -13.29
C ALA A 34 -9.33 13.09 -14.28
N ASN A 35 -10.58 13.31 -13.84
CA ASN A 35 -11.66 13.83 -14.68
C ASN A 35 -11.89 15.34 -14.51
N SER A 36 -11.09 16.02 -13.70
CA SER A 36 -11.24 17.45 -13.40
C SER A 36 -10.30 18.34 -14.23
N PRO A 37 -10.52 19.67 -14.25
CA PRO A 37 -9.57 20.63 -14.84
C PRO A 37 -8.16 20.59 -14.24
N PHE A 38 -8.00 19.95 -13.06
CA PHE A 38 -6.69 19.73 -12.43
C PHE A 38 -5.92 18.55 -13.04
N TYR A 39 -6.48 17.84 -14.03
CA TYR A 39 -5.83 16.74 -14.73
C TYR A 39 -4.41 17.08 -15.18
N SER A 40 -4.18 18.26 -15.77
CA SER A 40 -2.85 18.68 -16.25
C SER A 40 -1.81 18.80 -15.14
N TYR A 41 -2.22 19.23 -13.94
CA TYR A 41 -1.33 19.31 -12.78
C TYR A 41 -1.07 17.91 -12.21
N TYR A 42 -2.09 17.07 -12.20
CA TYR A 42 -1.99 15.68 -11.77
C TYR A 42 -1.03 14.89 -12.68
N THR A 43 -1.18 14.97 -14.00
CA THR A 43 -0.29 14.31 -14.97
C THR A 43 1.14 14.80 -14.86
N LEU A 44 1.37 16.12 -14.77
CA LEU A 44 2.70 16.68 -14.59
C LEU A 44 3.41 16.10 -13.34
N LEU A 45 2.66 15.94 -12.24
CA LEU A 45 3.21 15.38 -11.01
C LEU A 45 3.54 13.89 -11.15
N ILE A 46 2.62 13.06 -11.66
CA ILE A 46 2.86 11.62 -11.79
C ILE A 46 3.92 11.27 -12.84
N ASP A 47 4.02 12.08 -13.91
CA ASP A 47 4.97 11.91 -15.00
C ASP A 47 6.31 12.60 -14.75
N THR A 48 6.47 13.26 -13.60
CA THR A 48 7.73 13.92 -13.23
C THR A 48 8.87 12.91 -13.32
N PRO A 49 9.88 13.14 -14.18
CA PRO A 49 10.98 12.21 -14.35
C PRO A 49 11.86 12.26 -13.10
N VAL A 50 12.00 11.12 -12.43
CA VAL A 50 12.88 10.96 -11.28
C VAL A 50 13.98 9.98 -11.65
N ALA A 51 15.21 10.49 -11.64
CA ALA A 51 16.41 9.71 -11.95
C ALA A 51 17.27 9.55 -10.70
N ILE A 52 17.67 8.31 -10.41
CA ILE A 52 18.68 7.99 -9.41
C ILE A 52 19.89 7.41 -10.14
N LYS A 53 21.07 7.98 -9.86
CA LYS A 53 22.32 7.58 -10.48
C LYS A 53 23.33 7.16 -9.41
N VAL A 54 23.89 5.96 -9.57
CA VAL A 54 24.94 5.41 -8.72
C VAL A 54 26.06 4.90 -9.61
N GLY A 55 27.14 5.68 -9.74
CA GLY A 55 28.23 5.36 -10.67
C GLY A 55 27.77 5.34 -12.13
N SER A 56 27.95 4.20 -12.80
CA SER A 56 27.47 3.97 -14.17
C SER A 56 26.01 3.50 -14.26
N LEU A 57 25.39 3.16 -13.13
CA LEU A 57 23.99 2.72 -13.10
C LEU A 57 23.08 3.94 -13.02
N GLU A 58 22.23 4.09 -14.02
CA GLU A 58 21.27 5.18 -14.13
C GLU A 58 19.87 4.59 -14.26
N LEU A 59 19.01 4.90 -13.29
CA LEU A 59 17.62 4.47 -13.30
C LEU A 59 16.73 5.71 -13.34
N ALA A 60 16.24 6.02 -14.54
CA ALA A 60 15.29 7.10 -14.78
C ALA A 60 13.91 6.50 -15.04
N LYS A 61 12.95 6.85 -14.19
CA LYS A 61 11.55 6.47 -14.38
C LYS A 61 10.62 7.55 -13.83
N PRO A 62 9.38 7.67 -14.36
CA PRO A 62 8.38 8.58 -13.83
C PRO A 62 8.13 8.36 -12.33
N LEU A 63 7.75 9.43 -11.63
CA LEU A 63 7.43 9.40 -10.21
C LEU A 63 6.38 8.32 -9.87
N LEU A 64 5.38 8.15 -10.75
CA LEU A 64 4.37 7.11 -10.60
C LEU A 64 4.96 5.70 -10.46
N LEU A 65 5.97 5.36 -11.27
CA LEU A 65 6.60 4.04 -11.23
C LEU A 65 7.45 3.86 -9.97
N TRP A 66 8.13 4.92 -9.50
CA TRP A 66 8.81 4.87 -8.20
C TRP A 66 7.87 4.57 -7.05
N VAL A 67 6.73 5.27 -7.00
CA VAL A 67 5.72 5.08 -5.96
C VAL A 67 5.12 3.69 -6.05
N ASN A 68 4.78 3.21 -7.27
CA ASN A 68 4.23 1.88 -7.46
C ASN A 68 5.19 0.79 -6.97
N ASP A 69 6.45 0.81 -7.41
CA ASP A 69 7.45 -0.17 -6.99
C ASP A 69 7.68 -0.15 -5.48
N GLY A 70 7.75 1.05 -4.88
CA GLY A 70 7.95 1.21 -3.44
C GLY A 70 6.78 0.69 -2.62
N LEU A 71 5.55 1.06 -2.99
CA LEU A 71 4.35 0.57 -2.30
C LEU A 71 4.16 -0.93 -2.48
N MET A 72 4.42 -1.47 -3.67
CA MET A 72 4.37 -2.90 -3.94
C MET A 72 5.43 -3.68 -3.14
N ALA A 73 6.64 -3.13 -3.00
CA ALA A 73 7.68 -3.74 -2.17
C ALA A 73 7.23 -3.86 -0.69
N ILE A 74 6.61 -2.81 -0.14
CA ILE A 74 6.07 -2.83 1.22
C ILE A 74 4.90 -3.83 1.32
N PHE A 75 3.98 -3.81 0.36
CA PHE A 75 2.84 -4.73 0.32
C PHE A 75 3.28 -6.19 0.30
N PHE A 76 4.19 -6.55 -0.62
CA PHE A 76 4.71 -7.91 -0.72
C PHE A 76 5.54 -8.31 0.49
N LEU A 77 6.26 -7.37 1.13
CA LEU A 77 6.94 -7.66 2.38
C LEU A 77 5.94 -8.04 3.48
N LEU A 78 4.88 -7.25 3.66
CA LEU A 78 3.84 -7.53 4.66
C LEU A 78 3.14 -8.86 4.38
N VAL A 79 2.73 -9.10 3.12
CA VAL A 79 2.13 -10.37 2.69
C VAL A 79 3.08 -11.53 2.92
N GLY A 80 4.37 -11.35 2.62
CA GLY A 80 5.40 -12.39 2.82
C GLY A 80 5.62 -12.72 4.29
N LEU A 81 5.59 -11.71 5.18
CA LEU A 81 5.68 -11.91 6.63
C LEU A 81 4.43 -12.61 7.18
N GLU A 82 3.25 -12.22 6.71
CA GLU A 82 1.99 -12.87 7.10
C GLU A 82 1.95 -14.33 6.64
N LEU A 83 2.31 -14.59 5.37
CA LEU A 83 2.42 -15.96 4.85
C LEU A 83 3.45 -16.78 5.62
N LYS A 84 4.61 -16.20 5.96
CA LYS A 84 5.61 -16.89 6.80
C LYS A 84 5.04 -17.25 8.17
N ARG A 85 4.28 -16.34 8.79
CA ARG A 85 3.60 -16.58 10.08
C ARG A 85 2.60 -17.71 9.96
N GLU A 86 1.77 -17.71 8.92
CA GLU A 86 0.78 -18.78 8.67
C GLU A 86 1.41 -20.14 8.38
N VAL A 87 2.55 -20.18 7.68
CA VAL A 87 3.28 -21.43 7.39
C VAL A 87 3.93 -22.02 8.65
N LEU A 88 4.42 -21.18 9.57
CA LEU A 88 5.10 -21.65 10.78
C LEU A 88 4.12 -21.99 11.91
N GLU A 89 3.12 -21.14 12.15
CA GLU A 89 2.26 -21.17 13.33
C GLU A 89 0.76 -21.31 12.99
N GLY A 90 0.40 -21.14 11.72
CA GLY A 90 -0.99 -21.14 11.25
C GLY A 90 -1.43 -22.45 10.59
N GLU A 91 -2.58 -22.40 9.91
CA GLU A 91 -3.25 -23.59 9.36
C GLU A 91 -2.46 -24.28 8.24
N LEU A 92 -1.54 -23.57 7.57
CA LEU A 92 -0.66 -24.10 6.52
C LEU A 92 0.51 -24.92 7.08
N SER A 93 0.78 -24.85 8.39
CA SER A 93 1.78 -25.69 9.06
C SER A 93 1.37 -27.18 9.06
N ASN A 94 0.05 -27.45 9.01
CA ASN A 94 -0.48 -28.80 9.10
C ASN A 94 -0.71 -29.42 7.71
N ASN A 95 0.38 -29.82 7.06
CA ASN A 95 0.38 -30.56 5.77
C ASN A 95 -0.43 -31.89 5.79
N GLN A 96 -1.02 -32.29 6.92
CA GLN A 96 -1.70 -33.59 7.09
C GLN A 96 -3.21 -33.60 6.76
N LYS A 97 -3.87 -32.46 6.53
CA LYS A 97 -5.32 -32.46 6.17
C LYS A 97 -5.63 -32.61 4.68
N VAL A 98 -4.63 -32.65 3.80
CA VAL A 98 -4.85 -32.67 2.34
C VAL A 98 -4.90 -34.10 1.75
N ILE A 99 -4.44 -35.14 2.46
CA ILE A 99 -4.27 -36.49 1.88
C ILE A 99 -5.30 -37.53 2.38
N GLN A 100 -6.24 -37.14 3.25
CA GLN A 100 -7.17 -38.11 3.87
C GLN A 100 -8.64 -37.88 3.45
N LYS A 101 -8.88 -37.68 2.16
CA LYS A 101 -10.22 -37.84 1.57
C LYS A 101 -10.12 -38.21 0.08
N SER A 102 -9.66 -39.42 -0.21
CA SER A 102 -9.91 -40.13 -1.47
C SER A 102 -10.44 -41.51 -1.13
#